data_AF-A0A531MM90-F1
#
_entry.id   AF-A0A531MM90-F1
#
_cell.length_a   1.000
_cell.length_b   1.000
_cell.length_c   1.000
_cell.angle_alpha   90.00
_cell.angle_beta   90.00
_cell.angle_gamma   90.00
#
_symmetry.space_group_name_H-M   'P 1'
#
loop_
_entity.id
_entity.type
_entity.pdbx_description
1 polymer ?
#
loop_
_entity_poly.entity_id
_entity_poly.type
_entity_poly.pdbx_seq_one_letter_code
_entity_poly.pdbx_strand_id
1 'polypeptide(L)'
;MRVLLDAFIPELPGYYKGKVRENYDLADGRRIIIATDRLSAFDIILTSIPFKGEILTQTARYWFEETADICPNHVLEYPDPNVVVGTRLDILPVEIVVRGYLAGTTSTSILTRYKRGEREMYGMRLPDGLRDNEKLAEPIITPTSKAADGGHD
;
A
#
# COMPACT_ATOMS: atom_id res chain seq x y z
N MET A 1 -15.42 23.07 5.61
CA MET A 1 -14.78 21.75 5.77
C MET A 1 -13.37 21.85 5.19
N ARG A 2 -12.33 21.55 5.98
CA ARG A 2 -10.93 21.70 5.55
C ARG A 2 -10.49 20.42 4.82
N VAL A 3 -9.79 20.58 3.70
CA VAL A 3 -9.26 19.47 2.89
C VAL A 3 -7.75 19.65 2.81
N LEU A 4 -6.99 18.59 3.09
CA LEU A 4 -5.53 18.61 3.02
C LEU A 4 -5.07 18.18 1.61
N LEU A 5 -4.87 19.16 0.72
CA LEU A 5 -4.44 18.90 -0.65
C LEU A 5 -2.93 18.71 -0.79
N ASP A 6 -2.14 19.39 0.03
CA ASP A 6 -0.69 19.41 0.00
C ASP A 6 -0.18 19.60 1.43
N ALA A 7 1.00 19.05 1.72
CA ALA A 7 1.60 19.11 3.04
C ALA A 7 3.09 19.43 2.96
N PHE A 8 3.48 20.28 2.01
CA PHE A 8 4.85 20.78 1.88
C PHE A 8 5.21 21.73 3.02
N ILE A 9 6.29 21.41 3.75
CA ILE A 9 6.83 22.15 4.89
C ILE A 9 8.31 22.43 4.58
N PRO A 10 8.67 23.67 4.22
CA PRO A 10 10.00 23.99 3.72
C PRO A 10 11.12 23.80 4.76
N GLU A 11 10.78 23.82 6.04
CA GLU A 11 11.73 23.62 7.14
C GLU A 11 12.14 22.15 7.34
N LEU A 12 11.40 21.21 6.75
CA LEU A 12 11.68 19.78 6.88
C LEU A 12 12.53 19.26 5.70
N PRO A 13 13.59 18.47 5.98
CA PRO A 13 14.47 17.93 4.94
C PRO A 13 13.89 16.71 4.24
N GLY A 14 14.52 16.30 3.14
CA GLY A 14 14.26 15.00 2.52
C GLY A 14 12.84 14.85 1.97
N TYR A 15 12.24 15.94 1.49
CA TYR A 15 10.88 15.95 0.96
C TYR A 15 10.74 15.03 -0.27
N TYR A 16 9.73 14.16 -0.23
CA TYR A 16 9.31 13.35 -1.35
C TYR A 16 7.77 13.31 -1.45
N LYS A 17 7.26 13.73 -2.60
CA LYS A 17 5.82 13.78 -2.90
C LYS A 17 5.38 12.53 -3.66
N GLY A 18 4.56 11.72 -3.01
CA GLY A 18 3.82 10.62 -3.66
C GLY A 18 2.42 11.06 -4.11
N LYS A 19 1.70 10.14 -4.76
CA LYS A 19 0.32 10.35 -5.25
C LYS A 19 -0.61 10.87 -4.14
N VAL A 20 -0.59 10.22 -2.97
CA VAL A 20 -1.51 10.49 -1.85
C VAL A 20 -0.82 10.69 -0.49
N ARG A 21 0.52 10.70 -0.47
CA ARG A 21 1.32 10.88 0.74
C ARG A 21 2.48 11.82 0.47
N GLU A 22 2.85 12.58 1.47
CA GLU A 22 4.04 13.43 1.47
C GLU A 22 4.97 12.96 2.58
N ASN A 23 6.25 12.86 2.27
CA ASN A 23 7.21 12.20 3.13
C ASN A 23 8.42 13.10 3.36
N TYR A 24 9.02 13.00 4.54
CA TYR A 24 10.24 13.71 4.90
C TYR A 24 11.21 12.74 5.54
N ASP A 25 12.38 12.57 4.93
CA ASP A 25 13.49 11.82 5.53
C ASP A 25 14.33 12.74 6.41
N LEU A 26 14.28 12.47 7.72
CA LEU A 26 15.03 13.22 8.72
C LEU A 26 16.47 12.69 8.83
N ALA A 27 17.38 13.57 9.25
CA ALA A 27 18.80 13.25 9.37
C ALA A 27 19.10 12.23 10.50
N ASP A 28 18.20 12.09 11.46
CA ASP A 28 18.31 11.17 12.59
C ASP A 28 17.79 9.75 12.29
N GLY A 29 17.47 9.46 11.01
CA GLY A 29 16.97 8.15 10.59
C GLY A 29 15.46 7.97 10.78
N ARG A 30 14.71 9.00 11.18
CA ARG A 30 13.25 8.97 11.16
C ARG A 30 12.70 9.40 9.80
N ARG A 31 11.46 8.98 9.53
CA ARG A 31 10.64 9.41 8.39
C ARG A 31 9.30 9.93 8.89
N ILE A 32 8.90 11.10 8.43
CA ILE A 32 7.54 11.61 8.59
C ILE A 32 6.74 11.22 7.35
N ILE A 33 5.54 10.67 7.53
CA ILE A 33 4.60 10.33 6.47
C ILE A 33 3.29 11.06 6.75
N ILE A 34 2.89 11.94 5.84
CA ILE A 34 1.64 12.71 5.93
C ILE A 34 0.69 12.19 4.85
N ALA A 35 -0.43 11.59 5.25
CA ALA A 35 -1.47 11.17 4.34
C ALA A 35 -2.37 12.35 3.96
N THR A 36 -2.43 12.67 2.67
CA THR A 36 -3.28 13.76 2.16
C THR A 36 -4.68 13.26 1.81
N ASP A 37 -5.59 14.19 1.60
CA ASP A 37 -6.96 13.91 1.17
C ASP A 37 -7.05 13.59 -0.34
N ARG A 38 -5.93 13.66 -1.07
CA ARG A 38 -5.86 13.32 -2.49
C ARG A 38 -6.29 11.87 -2.72
N LEU A 39 -7.12 11.65 -3.73
CA LEU A 39 -7.50 10.34 -4.24
C LEU A 39 -6.96 10.18 -5.65
N SER A 40 -6.30 9.04 -5.90
CA SER A 40 -5.84 8.66 -7.23
C SER A 40 -6.56 7.40 -7.71
N ALA A 41 -6.89 7.35 -8.99
CA ALA A 41 -7.24 6.11 -9.69
C ALA A 41 -6.72 6.19 -11.13
N PHE A 42 -6.43 5.03 -11.73
CA PHE A 42 -5.78 4.95 -13.05
C PHE A 42 -4.51 5.81 -13.13
N ASP A 43 -3.73 5.81 -12.05
CA ASP A 43 -2.48 6.55 -11.88
C ASP A 43 -2.56 8.09 -11.99
N ILE A 44 -3.77 8.63 -11.98
CA ILE A 44 -4.04 10.07 -12.02
C ILE A 44 -4.67 10.50 -10.69
N ILE A 45 -4.27 11.65 -10.16
CA ILE A 45 -4.93 12.29 -9.02
C ILE A 45 -6.25 12.87 -9.53
N LEU A 46 -7.38 12.30 -9.09
CA LEU A 46 -8.70 12.63 -9.62
C LEU A 46 -9.39 13.74 -8.84
N THR A 47 -9.31 13.68 -7.51
CA THR A 47 -10.03 14.57 -6.61
C THR A 47 -9.43 14.49 -5.21
N SER A 48 -10.08 15.16 -4.26
CA SER A 48 -9.80 15.06 -2.84
C SER A 48 -11.06 14.73 -2.06
N ILE A 49 -10.95 13.83 -1.10
CA ILE A 49 -12.03 13.46 -0.19
C ILE A 49 -11.67 13.97 1.20
N PRO A 50 -12.44 14.92 1.77
CA PRO A 50 -12.19 15.42 3.12
C PRO A 50 -12.03 14.29 4.13
N PHE A 51 -11.06 14.41 5.03
CA PHE A 51 -10.74 13.44 6.10
C PHE A 51 -10.25 12.07 5.62
N LYS A 52 -10.04 11.86 4.32
CA LYS A 52 -9.51 10.59 3.80
C LYS A 52 -8.12 10.31 4.38
N GLY A 53 -7.24 11.31 4.45
CA GLY A 53 -5.90 11.13 4.99
C GLY A 53 -5.93 10.67 6.45
N GLU A 54 -6.83 11.25 7.26
CA GLU A 54 -7.03 10.90 8.66
C GLU A 54 -7.53 9.46 8.81
N ILE A 55 -8.61 9.12 8.11
CA ILE A 55 -9.23 7.79 8.19
C ILE A 55 -8.22 6.70 7.80
N LEU A 56 -7.47 6.91 6.72
CA LEU A 56 -6.49 5.91 6.27
C LEU A 56 -5.32 5.76 7.23
N THR A 57 -4.87 6.87 7.84
CA THR A 57 -3.79 6.83 8.84
C THR A 57 -4.25 6.11 10.11
N GLN A 58 -5.46 6.39 10.60
CA GLN A 58 -6.02 5.70 11.77
C GLN A 58 -6.32 4.22 11.49
N THR A 59 -6.75 3.89 10.27
CA THR A 59 -6.93 2.48 9.86
C THR A 59 -5.58 1.75 9.84
N ALA A 60 -4.53 2.38 9.31
CA ALA A 60 -3.18 1.81 9.32
C ALA A 60 -2.67 1.64 10.75
N ARG A 61 -2.91 2.62 11.63
CA ARG A 61 -2.59 2.55 13.06
C ARG A 61 -3.21 1.33 13.72
N TYR A 62 -4.52 1.13 13.55
CA TYR A 62 -5.22 -0.05 14.07
C TYR A 62 -4.50 -1.34 13.68
N TRP A 63 -4.18 -1.52 12.39
CA TRP A 63 -3.50 -2.74 11.93
C TRP A 63 -2.06 -2.89 12.44
N PHE A 64 -1.32 -1.79 12.60
CA PHE A 64 0.01 -1.86 13.20
C PHE A 64 -0.03 -2.27 14.68
N GLU A 65 -1.04 -1.80 15.43
CA GLU A 65 -1.26 -2.18 16.82
C GLU A 65 -1.73 -3.64 16.94
N GLU A 66 -2.70 -4.05 16.13
CA GLU A 66 -3.27 -5.41 16.14
C GLU A 66 -2.30 -6.51 15.69
N THR A 67 -1.22 -6.16 14.98
CA THR A 67 -0.23 -7.13 14.47
C THR A 67 1.14 -6.99 15.13
N ALA A 68 1.23 -6.18 16.20
CA ALA A 68 2.48 -5.90 16.90
C ALA A 68 3.13 -7.15 17.53
N ASP A 69 2.34 -8.17 17.87
CA ASP A 69 2.80 -9.46 18.38
C ASP A 69 3.31 -10.41 17.28
N ILE A 70 2.96 -10.14 16.02
CA ILE A 70 3.32 -10.98 14.86
C ILE A 70 4.61 -10.51 14.21
N CYS A 71 4.76 -9.20 13.97
CA CYS A 71 5.91 -8.64 13.25
C CYS A 71 6.22 -7.21 13.71
N PRO A 72 7.49 -6.86 13.93
CA PRO A 72 7.87 -5.48 14.19
C PRO A 72 7.49 -4.58 13.00
N ASN A 73 7.05 -3.36 13.29
CA ASN A 73 6.71 -2.37 12.29
C ASN A 73 7.53 -1.09 12.48
N HIS A 74 7.46 -0.17 11.52
CA HIS A 74 8.30 1.03 11.53
C HIS A 74 7.80 2.16 12.44
N VAL A 75 6.61 2.05 13.04
CA VAL A 75 5.92 3.20 13.65
C VAL A 75 6.60 3.59 14.96
N LEU A 76 6.76 4.89 15.19
CA LEU A 76 7.25 5.46 16.45
C LEU A 76 6.15 6.27 17.15
N GLU A 77 5.42 7.12 16.43
CA GLU A 77 4.35 7.96 16.99
C GLU A 77 3.37 8.50 15.93
N TYR A 78 2.24 9.04 16.41
CA TYR A 78 1.20 9.68 15.61
C TYR A 78 0.90 11.09 16.15
N PRO A 79 1.67 12.13 15.78
CA PRO A 79 1.51 13.46 16.35
C PRO A 79 0.24 14.19 15.87
N ASP A 80 -0.38 13.69 14.81
CA ASP A 80 -1.60 14.22 14.21
C ASP A 80 -2.38 13.08 13.52
N PRO A 81 -3.73 13.15 13.39
CA PRO A 81 -4.51 12.10 12.74
C PRO A 81 -4.10 11.75 11.31
N ASN A 82 -3.43 12.64 10.57
CA ASN A 82 -2.89 12.40 9.22
C ASN A 82 -1.43 11.93 9.20
N VAL A 83 -0.74 11.89 10.34
CA VAL A 83 0.72 11.81 10.40
C VAL A 83 1.20 10.56 11.11
N VAL A 84 2.16 9.88 10.48
CA VAL A 84 2.96 8.81 11.08
C VAL A 84 4.41 9.28 11.12
N VAL A 85 5.04 9.20 12.29
CA VAL A 85 6.50 9.25 12.40
C VAL A 85 6.99 7.82 12.59
N GLY A 86 7.90 7.39 11.74
CA GLY A 86 8.45 6.04 11.77
C GLY A 86 9.97 6.01 11.60
N THR A 87 10.55 4.83 11.78
CA THR A 87 11.95 4.56 11.43
C THR A 87 12.07 4.47 9.92
N ARG A 88 13.05 5.17 9.33
CA ARG A 88 13.40 5.02 7.91
C ARG A 88 14.02 3.63 7.71
N LEU A 89 13.49 2.89 6.75
CA LEU A 89 13.93 1.53 6.41
C LEU A 89 14.42 1.45 4.97
N ASP A 90 15.37 0.55 4.73
CA ASP A 90 15.71 0.10 3.38
C ASP A 90 14.64 -0.88 2.92
N ILE A 91 13.90 -0.49 1.87
CA ILE A 91 12.75 -1.27 1.38
C ILE A 91 13.25 -2.44 0.53
N LEU A 92 12.85 -3.65 0.90
CA LEU A 92 12.98 -4.82 0.03
C LEU A 92 12.12 -4.59 -1.24
N PRO A 93 12.68 -4.67 -2.47
CA PRO A 93 11.98 -4.31 -3.71
C PRO A 93 11.01 -5.40 -4.18
N VAL A 94 10.19 -5.91 -3.26
CA VAL A 94 9.20 -6.97 -3.47
C VAL A 94 7.88 -6.53 -2.84
N GLU A 95 6.80 -6.58 -3.61
CA GLU A 95 5.45 -6.44 -3.05
C GLU A 95 4.94 -7.80 -2.59
N ILE A 96 4.71 -7.95 -1.29
CA ILE A 96 4.14 -9.17 -0.71
C ILE A 96 2.62 -9.07 -0.77
N VAL A 97 2.01 -9.64 -1.80
CA VAL A 97 0.56 -9.63 -2.00
C VAL A 97 -0.05 -10.93 -1.49
N VAL A 98 -0.96 -10.82 -0.51
CA VAL A 98 -1.77 -11.94 -0.02
C VAL A 98 -3.14 -11.91 -0.68
N ARG A 99 -3.62 -13.04 -1.21
CA ARG A 99 -4.90 -13.15 -1.90
C ARG A 99 -5.76 -14.22 -1.25
N GLY A 100 -6.95 -13.83 -0.79
CA GLY A 100 -7.97 -14.77 -0.31
C GLY A 100 -9.04 -15.12 -1.36
N TYR A 101 -9.04 -14.43 -2.50
CA TYR A 101 -10.06 -14.56 -3.54
C TYR A 101 -9.42 -14.53 -4.93
N LEU A 102 -10.01 -15.26 -5.88
CA LEU A 102 -9.65 -15.26 -7.30
C LEU A 102 -10.10 -13.94 -7.97
N ALA A 103 -9.39 -12.85 -7.69
CA ALA A 103 -9.74 -11.50 -8.11
C ALA A 103 -8.55 -10.74 -8.72
N GLY A 104 -8.86 -9.58 -9.33
CA GLY A 104 -7.90 -8.68 -9.95
C GLY A 104 -8.07 -8.57 -11.46
N THR A 105 -7.57 -7.47 -12.03
CA THR A 105 -7.72 -7.14 -13.46
C THR A 105 -6.39 -6.93 -14.17
N THR A 106 -5.27 -6.84 -13.45
CA THR A 106 -3.94 -6.72 -14.05
C THR A 106 -3.55 -8.01 -14.75
N SER A 107 -2.60 -7.93 -15.69
CA SER A 107 -2.04 -9.09 -16.39
C SER A 107 -1.37 -10.08 -15.43
N THR A 108 -0.82 -9.58 -14.33
CA THR A 108 -0.15 -10.35 -13.27
C THR A 108 -1.11 -10.95 -12.24
N SER A 109 -2.38 -10.52 -12.22
CA SER A 109 -3.38 -11.03 -11.28
C SER A 109 -3.71 -12.51 -11.54
N ILE A 110 -4.00 -13.23 -10.46
CA ILE A 110 -4.33 -14.65 -10.53
C ILE A 110 -5.59 -14.91 -11.35
N LEU A 111 -6.58 -14.00 -11.33
CA LEU A 111 -7.80 -14.15 -12.11
C LEU A 111 -7.52 -14.06 -13.62
N THR A 112 -6.76 -13.05 -14.06
CA THR A 112 -6.43 -12.88 -15.48
C THR A 112 -5.64 -14.09 -16.01
N ARG A 113 -4.63 -14.56 -15.26
CA ARG A 113 -3.86 -15.75 -15.63
C ARG A 113 -4.74 -17.01 -15.65
N TYR A 114 -5.62 -17.18 -14.66
CA TYR A 114 -6.52 -18.33 -14.58
C TYR A 114 -7.47 -18.40 -15.77
N LYS A 115 -8.01 -17.25 -16.19
CA LYS A 115 -8.84 -17.12 -17.40
C LYS A 115 -8.10 -17.45 -18.69
N ARG A 116 -6.78 -17.29 -18.73
CA ARG A 116 -5.92 -17.71 -19.86
C ARG A 116 -5.65 -19.22 -19.88
N GLY A 117 -6.21 -19.98 -18.95
CA GLY A 117 -6.01 -21.42 -18.83
C GLY A 117 -4.80 -21.82 -17.98
N GLU A 118 -4.08 -20.84 -17.42
CA GLU A 118 -2.96 -21.14 -16.52
C GLU A 118 -3.50 -21.67 -15.17
N ARG A 119 -2.87 -22.72 -14.64
CA ARG A 119 -3.18 -23.29 -13.32
C ARG A 119 -1.99 -23.28 -12.39
N GLU A 120 -0.78 -23.32 -12.93
CA GLU A 120 0.46 -23.29 -12.17
C GLU A 120 1.00 -21.86 -12.11
N MET A 121 1.04 -21.30 -10.91
CA MET A 121 1.49 -19.92 -10.66
C MET A 121 2.12 -19.85 -9.28
N TYR A 122 3.17 -19.05 -9.09
CA TYR A 122 3.74 -18.78 -7.76
C TYR A 122 4.05 -20.07 -6.94
N GLY A 123 4.46 -21.14 -7.62
CA GLY A 123 4.80 -22.43 -6.98
C GLY A 123 3.61 -23.29 -6.56
N MET A 124 2.38 -22.92 -6.92
CA MET A 124 1.15 -23.62 -6.56
C MET A 124 0.29 -23.93 -7.79
N ARG A 125 -0.62 -24.91 -7.65
CA ARG A 125 -1.60 -25.27 -8.68
C ARG A 125 -3.02 -24.98 -8.21
N LEU A 126 -3.73 -24.12 -8.93
CA LEU A 126 -5.15 -23.87 -8.68
C LEU A 126 -6.02 -24.98 -9.30
N PRO A 127 -7.11 -25.40 -8.63
CA PRO A 127 -8.06 -26.35 -9.19
C PRO A 127 -8.83 -25.74 -10.37
N ASP A 128 -9.32 -26.60 -11.25
CA ASP A 128 -10.27 -26.21 -12.29
C ASP A 128 -11.65 -25.86 -11.71
N GLY A 129 -12.45 -25.14 -12.51
CA GLY A 129 -13.84 -24.81 -12.18
C GLY A 129 -14.04 -23.61 -11.24
N LEU A 130 -12.97 -22.97 -10.74
CA LEU A 130 -13.09 -21.73 -9.97
C LEU A 130 -13.76 -20.62 -10.79
N ARG A 131 -14.61 -19.83 -10.13
CA ARG A 131 -15.30 -18.68 -10.71
C ARG A 131 -14.62 -17.36 -10.34
N ASP A 132 -14.93 -16.32 -11.11
CA ASP A 132 -14.50 -14.95 -10.82
C ASP A 132 -14.89 -14.53 -9.39
N ASN A 133 -13.94 -13.96 -8.67
CA ASN A 133 -14.08 -13.50 -7.28
C ASN A 133 -14.46 -14.62 -6.28
N GLU A 134 -14.23 -15.88 -6.63
CA GLU A 134 -14.44 -17.00 -5.71
C GLU A 134 -13.40 -16.98 -4.58
N LYS A 135 -13.83 -17.34 -3.37
CA LYS A 135 -12.93 -17.48 -2.22
C LYS A 135 -12.00 -18.67 -2.47
N LEU A 136 -10.70 -18.47 -2.29
CA LEU A 136 -9.72 -19.54 -2.36
C LEU A 136 -9.82 -20.44 -1.13
N ALA A 137 -9.41 -21.70 -1.26
CA ALA A 137 -9.40 -22.66 -0.16
C ALA A 137 -8.53 -22.16 1.01
N GLU A 138 -7.40 -21.54 0.69
CA GLU A 138 -6.50 -20.88 1.63
C GLU A 138 -5.96 -19.57 1.03
N PRO A 139 -5.57 -18.59 1.85
CA PRO A 139 -4.87 -17.40 1.37
C PRO A 139 -3.52 -17.77 0.74
N ILE A 140 -3.19 -17.14 -0.37
CA ILE A 140 -1.95 -17.41 -1.11
C ILE A 140 -1.09 -16.16 -1.20
N ILE A 141 0.23 -16.35 -1.28
CA ILE A 141 1.19 -15.26 -1.43
C ILE A 141 1.64 -15.22 -2.89
N THR A 142 1.48 -14.07 -3.54
CA THR A 142 1.85 -13.85 -4.94
C THR A 142 2.81 -12.66 -5.03
N PRO A 143 4.10 -12.86 -4.75
CA PRO A 143 5.04 -11.75 -4.72
C PRO A 143 5.24 -11.18 -6.13
N THR A 144 5.32 -9.86 -6.23
CA THR A 144 5.67 -9.14 -7.47
C THR A 144 6.91 -8.29 -7.24
N SER A 145 7.75 -8.14 -8.27
CA SER A 145 8.87 -7.21 -8.22
C SER A 145 8.34 -5.79 -8.34
N LYS A 146 8.85 -4.87 -7.52
CA LYS A 146 8.54 -3.46 -7.68
C LYS A 146 9.34 -2.88 -8.84
N ALA A 147 8.66 -2.34 -9.86
CA ALA A 147 9.35 -1.61 -10.92
C ALA A 147 9.99 -0.32 -10.34
N ALA A 148 11.23 -0.02 -10.75
CA ALA A 148 11.86 1.26 -10.41
C ALA A 148 11.09 2.40 -11.11
N ASP A 149 10.56 3.33 -10.32
CA ASP A 149 9.92 4.59 -10.71
C ASP A 149 8.91 4.53 -11.88
N GLY A 150 7.63 4.39 -11.53
CA GLY A 150 6.50 4.78 -12.40
C GLY A 150 6.06 3.74 -13.43
N GLY A 151 6.69 2.57 -13.49
CA GLY A 151 6.14 1.40 -14.19
C GLY A 151 4.95 0.82 -13.44
N HIS A 152 3.93 0.34 -14.16
CA HIS A 152 2.90 -0.52 -13.59
C HIS A 152 3.55 -1.81 -13.09
N ASP A 153 3.21 -2.25 -11.87
CA ASP A 153 3.47 -3.61 -11.38
C ASP A 153 2.48 -4.64 -11.96
#